data_AF-A0A921BC07-F1
#
_entry.id   AF-A0A921BC07-F1
#
_cell.length_a   1.000
_cell.length_b   1.000
_cell.length_c   1.000
_cell.angle_alpha   90.00
_cell.angle_beta   90.00
_cell.angle_gamma   90.00
#
_symmetry.space_group_name_H-M   'P 1'
#
loop_
_entity.id
_entity.type
_entity.pdbx_description
1 polymer ?
#
loop_
_entity_poly.entity_id
_entity_poly.type
_entity_poly.pdbx_seq_one_letter_code
_entity_poly.pdbx_strand_id
1 'polypeptide(L)'
;MKKLKICQKKPYCNRRKVEQQQVSKGVFSAMMNNEELLTVESQKEDNKSAEEEELSLFTGKGNVQIDVHTARGLDCIDCHTQRDIMGDGNLYSKQHQAVEIRCETCHGNDSTYPMISKVTELDDAVIRLSKHYKGKPNSVGDWMAVSKRKKRMTNVKVQNGKMVTIGKRSGRVYNIPLLRNKQIHFIPQHQSRLECTACHSQSIVECQSCHASMKLGQVELKTSEKTPIKIQQPYLMIGPRGKVAPMFAQPERHFSMLDEKGNPILALGSIGQHRGKYQKWHFTNPDTSSGSNLAYSLNPHSTGTKVRSCESCHLSPETLGLGKGDLKIGANNTGKNDSLVPLNRLDEKTQASVFDPQAKVSIRGEVLAGSHQLKARPFNQKEIIRILRVGNCIPCHDRYGDRIYQDIKKSYAFASTLEHRQLREQILNSRQIQP
;
A
#
# COMPACT_ATOMS: atom_id res chain seq x y z
N MET A 1 -51.67 35.17 30.91
CA MET A 1 -50.25 34.81 31.12
C MET A 1 -49.51 34.87 29.79
N LYS A 2 -48.35 35.54 29.76
CA LYS A 2 -47.61 36.02 28.58
C LYS A 2 -47.05 34.89 27.70
N LYS A 3 -47.22 35.00 26.36
CA LYS A 3 -46.42 34.27 25.35
C LYS A 3 -45.07 34.96 25.20
N LEU A 4 -43.97 34.25 25.48
CA LEU A 4 -42.60 34.68 25.21
C LEU A 4 -42.17 34.20 23.81
N LYS A 5 -41.84 35.16 22.94
CA LYS A 5 -41.13 34.95 21.67
C LYS A 5 -39.65 34.72 21.95
N ILE A 6 -39.05 33.68 21.37
CA ILE A 6 -37.59 33.54 21.26
C ILE A 6 -37.25 33.50 19.77
N CYS A 7 -36.48 34.50 19.33
CA CYS A 7 -35.92 34.63 17.99
C CYS A 7 -34.87 33.55 17.72
N GLN A 8 -35.04 32.77 16.65
CA GLN A 8 -33.96 31.98 16.06
C GLN A 8 -33.19 32.84 15.06
N LYS A 9 -31.93 33.17 15.38
CA LYS A 9 -30.96 33.72 14.41
C LYS A 9 -30.52 32.61 13.45
N LYS A 10 -30.75 32.80 12.14
CA LYS A 10 -30.19 31.96 11.07
C LYS A 10 -28.68 32.22 10.93
N PRO A 11 -27.82 31.19 10.74
CA PRO A 11 -26.47 31.40 10.26
C PRO A 11 -26.45 31.54 8.73
N TYR A 12 -25.74 32.57 8.25
CA TYR A 12 -25.45 32.84 6.85
C TYR A 12 -24.69 31.66 6.21
N CYS A 13 -25.30 31.00 5.22
CA CYS A 13 -24.67 29.98 4.40
C CYS A 13 -24.31 30.59 3.04
N ASN A 14 -23.09 31.07 2.88
CA ASN A 14 -22.60 31.60 1.61
C ASN A 14 -21.91 30.47 0.83
N ARG A 15 -22.68 29.71 0.03
CA ARG A 15 -22.13 28.70 -0.90
C ARG A 15 -21.58 29.43 -2.14
N ARG A 16 -20.26 29.64 -2.19
CA ARG A 16 -19.57 30.04 -3.44
C ARG A 16 -19.30 28.79 -4.30
N LYS A 17 -19.79 28.82 -5.54
CA LYS A 17 -19.48 27.82 -6.58
C LYS A 17 -17.99 27.91 -6.91
N VAL A 18 -17.27 26.80 -6.76
CA VAL A 18 -15.90 26.64 -7.29
C VAL A 18 -16.05 26.17 -8.73
N GLU A 19 -15.59 26.97 -9.70
CA GLU A 19 -15.47 26.53 -11.09
C GLU A 19 -14.39 25.45 -11.19
N GLN A 20 -14.79 24.29 -11.71
CA GLN A 20 -13.99 23.09 -11.89
C GLN A 20 -13.76 22.93 -13.40
N GLN A 21 -12.51 22.87 -13.84
CA GLN A 21 -12.19 22.49 -15.22
C GLN A 21 -11.40 21.19 -15.24
N GLN A 22 -11.93 20.19 -15.94
CA GLN A 22 -11.14 19.10 -16.50
C GLN A 22 -10.47 19.61 -17.77
N VAL A 23 -9.14 19.59 -17.81
CA VAL A 23 -8.39 20.05 -18.99
C VAL A 23 -8.54 19.01 -20.11
N SER A 24 -9.16 19.42 -21.22
CA SER A 24 -9.26 18.66 -22.47
C SER A 24 -7.97 18.79 -23.30
N LYS A 25 -7.80 17.88 -24.27
CA LYS A 25 -6.57 17.57 -25.03
C LYS A 25 -5.88 18.74 -25.78
N GLY A 26 -6.45 19.94 -25.83
CA GLY A 26 -6.05 21.00 -26.75
C GLY A 26 -4.82 21.85 -26.38
N VAL A 27 -4.30 21.77 -25.14
CA VAL A 27 -3.22 22.68 -24.68
C VAL A 27 -1.81 22.11 -24.92
N PHE A 28 -1.68 20.85 -25.34
CA PHE A 28 -0.38 20.14 -25.41
C PHE A 28 0.31 20.16 -26.79
N SER A 29 -0.29 20.68 -27.85
CA SER A 29 0.16 20.41 -29.23
C SER A 29 1.04 21.48 -29.89
N ALA A 30 1.43 22.54 -29.19
CA ALA A 30 2.36 23.53 -29.75
C ALA A 30 3.59 23.61 -28.86
N MET A 31 4.78 23.50 -29.46
CA MET A 31 6.11 23.51 -28.83
C MET A 31 6.68 22.13 -28.46
N MET A 32 6.81 21.26 -29.46
CA MET A 32 7.85 20.23 -29.47
C MET A 32 8.61 20.39 -30.79
N ASN A 33 9.81 20.96 -30.72
CA ASN A 33 10.90 20.76 -31.67
C ASN A 33 12.21 21.13 -30.96
N ASN A 34 13.25 20.33 -31.24
CA ASN A 34 14.62 20.34 -30.71
C ASN A 34 14.84 19.49 -29.45
N GLU A 35 15.11 18.21 -29.71
CA GLU A 35 15.90 17.33 -28.85
C GLU A 35 17.38 17.72 -29.00
N GLU A 36 18.04 18.06 -27.91
CA GLU A 36 19.50 18.05 -27.82
C GLU A 36 19.92 17.16 -26.65
N LEU A 37 20.70 16.14 -27.02
CA LEU A 37 21.24 15.08 -26.21
C LEU A 37 22.47 15.62 -25.44
N LEU A 38 22.36 15.84 -24.14
CA LEU A 38 23.51 16.17 -23.30
C LEU A 38 23.93 14.93 -22.50
N THR A 39 24.97 14.27 -23.01
CA THR A 39 25.81 13.32 -22.29
C THR A 39 26.60 14.06 -21.22
N VAL A 40 26.47 13.65 -19.96
CA VAL A 40 27.32 14.16 -18.86
C VAL A 40 28.36 13.10 -18.55
N GLU A 41 29.61 13.44 -18.86
CA GLU A 41 30.81 12.69 -18.52
C GLU A 41 31.00 12.64 -17.00
N SER A 42 31.27 11.44 -16.47
CA SER A 42 31.61 11.24 -15.07
C SER A 42 33.08 11.60 -14.82
N GLN A 43 33.33 12.71 -14.13
CA GLN A 43 34.65 12.96 -13.55
C GLN A 43 34.77 12.20 -12.21
N LYS A 44 35.78 11.33 -12.15
CA LYS A 44 36.30 10.73 -10.92
C LYS A 44 37.11 11.79 -10.18
N GLU A 45 36.78 12.02 -8.92
CA GLU A 45 37.73 12.59 -7.97
C GLU A 45 37.76 11.74 -6.70
N ASP A 46 39.00 11.53 -6.26
CA ASP A 46 39.43 10.48 -5.35
C ASP A 46 39.10 10.72 -3.88
N ASN A 47 38.97 9.59 -3.19
CA ASN A 47 38.71 9.39 -1.77
C ASN A 47 39.57 10.24 -0.82
N LYS A 48 38.91 10.80 0.21
CA LYS A 48 39.43 10.76 1.58
C LYS A 48 38.34 10.30 2.53
N SER A 49 38.55 9.09 3.05
CA SER A 49 37.73 8.36 4.01
C SER A 49 37.56 9.12 5.32
N ALA A 50 36.34 9.56 5.60
CA ALA A 50 35.83 9.66 6.96
C ALA A 50 34.73 8.62 7.07
N GLU A 51 34.98 7.58 7.87
CA GLU A 51 34.01 6.58 8.26
C GLU A 51 32.91 7.28 9.09
N GLU A 52 31.91 7.83 8.41
CA GLU A 52 30.60 7.99 9.02
C GLU A 52 30.00 6.59 9.09
N GLU A 53 30.18 5.92 10.23
CA GLU A 53 29.32 4.81 10.63
C GLU A 53 27.88 5.30 10.52
N GLU A 54 27.22 4.93 9.41
CA GLU A 54 25.79 5.09 9.23
C GLU A 54 25.14 4.26 10.34
N LEU A 55 24.80 4.95 11.43
CA LEU A 55 24.22 4.38 12.63
C LEU A 55 22.82 3.89 12.26
N SER A 56 22.76 2.71 11.64
CA SER A 56 21.51 2.04 11.33
C SER A 56 20.82 1.80 12.66
N LEU A 57 19.81 2.62 12.95
CA LEU A 57 18.94 2.50 14.12
C LEU A 57 18.21 1.15 14.18
N PHE A 58 18.37 0.30 13.16
CA PHE A 58 17.72 -0.99 13.01
C PHE A 58 18.74 -2.05 12.57
N THR A 59 19.20 -2.89 13.51
CA THR A 59 19.83 -4.17 13.15
C THR A 59 18.77 -5.04 12.47
N GLY A 60 18.78 -5.09 11.14
CA GLY A 60 17.74 -5.77 10.35
C GLY A 60 18.29 -6.90 9.48
N LYS A 61 17.46 -7.92 9.24
CA LYS A 61 17.69 -8.91 8.17
C LYS A 61 16.86 -8.53 6.95
N GLY A 62 17.52 -8.42 5.79
CA GLY A 62 16.92 -8.00 4.52
C GLY A 62 17.39 -6.62 4.06
N ASN A 63 17.25 -6.32 2.77
CA ASN A 63 17.71 -5.05 2.21
C ASN A 63 16.62 -3.99 2.33
N VAL A 64 16.82 -2.98 3.18
CA VAL A 64 16.01 -1.76 3.17
C VAL A 64 16.23 -1.07 1.83
N GLN A 65 15.17 -0.90 1.03
CA GLN A 65 15.22 0.00 -0.11
C GLN A 65 14.65 1.35 0.29
N ILE A 66 15.44 2.40 0.08
CA ILE A 66 15.03 3.78 0.32
C ILE A 66 13.90 4.11 -0.66
N ASP A 67 12.84 4.72 -0.15
CA ASP A 67 11.74 5.22 -0.98
C ASP A 67 12.27 6.14 -2.08
N VAL A 68 11.78 5.96 -3.30
CA VAL A 68 12.23 6.70 -4.47
C VAL A 68 12.07 8.22 -4.34
N HIS A 69 11.14 8.70 -3.52
CA HIS A 69 10.97 10.13 -3.24
C HIS A 69 12.10 10.62 -2.34
N THR A 70 12.39 9.90 -1.27
CA THR A 70 13.50 10.19 -0.35
C THR A 70 14.84 10.11 -1.07
N ALA A 71 15.06 9.08 -1.89
CA ALA A 71 16.27 8.93 -2.71
C ALA A 71 16.46 10.09 -3.70
N ARG A 72 15.37 10.75 -4.11
CA ARG A 72 15.42 11.97 -4.93
C ARG A 72 15.59 13.26 -4.12
N GLY A 73 15.63 13.18 -2.78
CA GLY A 73 15.83 14.32 -1.89
C GLY A 73 14.54 15.06 -1.49
N LEU A 74 13.39 14.39 -1.55
CA LEU A 74 12.17 14.88 -0.91
C LEU A 74 12.19 14.58 0.58
N ASP A 75 11.76 15.53 1.39
CA ASP A 75 11.62 15.39 2.84
C ASP A 75 10.19 14.96 3.22
N CYS A 76 9.99 14.48 4.45
CA CYS A 76 8.67 14.08 4.97
C CYS A 76 7.61 15.18 4.76
N ILE A 77 7.99 16.44 4.97
CA ILE A 77 7.09 17.59 4.85
C ILE A 77 6.68 17.90 3.40
N ASP A 78 7.37 17.36 2.39
CA ASP A 78 7.00 17.61 1.00
C ASP A 78 5.71 16.89 0.61
N CYS A 79 5.43 15.76 1.28
CA CYS A 79 4.17 15.05 1.19
C CYS A 79 3.24 15.36 2.37
N HIS A 80 3.74 15.38 3.60
CA HIS A 80 2.92 15.65 4.78
C HIS A 80 2.61 17.13 4.90
N THR A 81 1.34 17.49 4.72
CA THR A 81 0.89 18.88 4.82
C THR A 81 0.80 19.34 6.28
N GLN A 82 0.70 20.66 6.50
CA GLN A 82 0.43 21.21 7.82
C GLN A 82 -0.80 20.54 8.48
N ARG A 83 -1.82 20.21 7.69
CA ARG A 83 -3.05 19.57 8.18
C ARG A 83 -2.88 18.09 8.48
N ASP A 84 -1.98 17.39 7.78
CA ASP A 84 -1.67 16.00 8.11
C ASP A 84 -0.88 15.91 9.42
N ILE A 85 0.01 16.88 9.70
CA ILE A 85 0.89 16.86 10.87
C ILE A 85 0.21 17.49 12.11
N MET A 86 -0.36 18.69 11.96
CA MET A 86 -0.96 19.45 13.07
C MET A 86 -2.46 19.18 13.26
N GLY A 87 -3.05 18.40 12.34
CA GLY A 87 -4.48 18.14 12.29
C GLY A 87 -5.26 19.17 11.47
N ASP A 88 -6.47 18.79 11.10
CA ASP A 88 -7.42 19.60 10.33
C ASP A 88 -8.67 19.98 11.13
N GLY A 89 -8.64 19.77 12.44
CA GLY A 89 -9.75 20.01 13.37
C GLY A 89 -10.77 18.88 13.46
N ASN A 90 -10.62 17.79 12.68
CA ASN A 90 -11.51 16.64 12.77
C ASN A 90 -10.92 15.52 13.62
N LEU A 91 -11.79 14.78 14.31
CA LEU A 91 -11.41 13.53 14.99
C LEU A 91 -11.56 12.34 14.04
N TYR A 92 -10.50 11.55 13.93
CA TYR A 92 -10.47 10.34 13.13
C TYR A 92 -10.34 9.13 14.04
N SER A 93 -11.14 8.09 13.80
CA SER A 93 -11.02 6.84 14.55
C SER A 93 -9.78 6.05 14.16
N LYS A 94 -9.24 6.26 12.95
CA LYS A 94 -8.10 5.51 12.39
C LYS A 94 -7.17 6.42 11.56
N GLN A 95 -5.87 6.14 11.60
CA GLN A 95 -4.83 6.89 10.89
C GLN A 95 -5.12 7.07 9.38
N HIS A 96 -5.50 6.00 8.67
CA HIS A 96 -5.77 6.06 7.22
C HIS A 96 -6.94 6.99 6.86
N GLN A 97 -7.82 7.33 7.81
CA GLN A 97 -8.90 8.29 7.59
C GLN A 97 -8.39 9.72 7.61
N ALA A 98 -7.36 10.00 8.42
CA ALA A 98 -6.73 11.31 8.56
C ALA A 98 -5.87 11.68 7.35
N VAL A 99 -5.21 10.70 6.72
CA VAL A 99 -4.31 10.93 5.58
C VAL A 99 -5.07 11.52 4.38
N GLU A 100 -4.73 12.76 4.03
CA GLU A 100 -5.35 13.48 2.91
C GLU A 100 -4.66 13.19 1.58
N ILE A 101 -3.33 13.13 1.60
CA ILE A 101 -2.49 13.04 0.41
C ILE A 101 -2.46 11.62 -0.15
N ARG A 102 -2.41 11.52 -1.47
CA ARG A 102 -2.42 10.25 -2.20
C ARG A 102 -1.46 10.31 -3.38
N CYS A 103 -1.07 9.14 -3.87
CA CYS A 103 -0.31 9.01 -5.12
C CYS A 103 -1.00 9.77 -6.26
N GLU A 104 -2.33 9.63 -6.33
CA GLU A 104 -3.17 10.23 -7.37
C GLU A 104 -3.23 11.76 -7.30
N THR A 105 -2.90 12.37 -6.15
CA THR A 105 -2.83 13.84 -5.98
C THR A 105 -1.74 14.45 -6.87
N CYS A 106 -0.60 13.75 -7.03
CA CYS A 106 0.54 14.26 -7.80
C CYS A 106 0.68 13.56 -9.15
N HIS A 107 0.45 12.26 -9.21
CA HIS A 107 0.71 11.44 -10.40
C HIS A 107 -0.53 11.20 -11.28
N GLY A 108 -1.73 11.43 -10.75
CA GLY A 108 -2.99 11.05 -11.39
C GLY A 108 -3.30 9.56 -11.19
N ASN A 109 -4.15 8.99 -12.05
CA ASN A 109 -4.43 7.55 -12.07
C ASN A 109 -4.35 7.00 -13.50
N ASP A 110 -4.76 5.74 -13.66
CA ASP A 110 -4.82 5.03 -14.95
C ASP A 110 -5.69 5.74 -16.00
N SER A 111 -6.62 6.59 -15.57
CA SER A 111 -7.66 7.20 -16.42
C SER A 111 -7.58 8.74 -16.48
N THR A 112 -7.09 9.39 -15.43
CA THR A 112 -7.15 10.85 -15.25
C THR A 112 -5.82 11.44 -14.81
N TYR A 113 -5.51 12.64 -15.30
CA TYR A 113 -4.43 13.47 -14.74
C TYR A 113 -4.76 13.96 -13.32
N PRO A 114 -3.76 14.46 -12.56
CA PRO A 114 -3.99 15.15 -11.29
C PRO A 114 -5.03 16.25 -11.40
N MET A 115 -5.84 16.43 -10.35
CA MET A 115 -6.71 17.59 -10.25
C MET A 115 -5.89 18.83 -9.96
N ILE A 116 -6.17 19.95 -10.64
CA ILE A 116 -5.52 21.24 -10.41
C ILE A 116 -6.56 22.34 -10.22
N SER A 117 -6.17 23.42 -9.53
CA SER A 117 -6.98 24.61 -9.34
C SER A 117 -6.11 25.86 -9.30
N LYS A 118 -6.58 26.92 -9.95
CA LYS A 118 -5.91 28.22 -10.02
C LYS A 118 -6.06 29.00 -8.72
N VAL A 119 -5.00 29.67 -8.29
CA VAL A 119 -5.03 30.65 -7.19
C VAL A 119 -5.61 31.96 -7.71
N THR A 120 -6.69 32.44 -7.10
CA THR A 120 -7.40 33.66 -7.51
C THR A 120 -7.24 34.81 -6.52
N GLU A 121 -7.06 34.51 -5.24
CA GLU A 121 -7.00 35.51 -4.16
C GLU A 121 -5.58 35.71 -3.64
N LEU A 122 -5.24 36.95 -3.28
CA LEU A 122 -3.92 37.31 -2.71
C LEU A 122 -3.69 36.76 -1.30
N ASP A 123 -4.77 36.54 -0.53
CA ASP A 123 -4.74 36.04 0.84
C ASP A 123 -4.81 34.50 0.95
N ASP A 124 -4.76 33.80 -0.18
CA ASP A 124 -4.84 32.34 -0.21
C ASP A 124 -3.76 31.69 0.67
N ALA A 125 -4.16 30.67 1.43
CA ALA A 125 -3.28 29.90 2.29
C ALA A 125 -2.05 29.35 1.54
N VAL A 126 -2.14 29.01 0.25
CA VAL A 126 -0.98 28.52 -0.51
C VAL A 126 0.08 29.59 -0.74
N ILE A 127 -0.31 30.86 -0.88
CA ILE A 127 0.61 32.00 -0.97
C ILE A 127 1.26 32.20 0.40
N ARG A 128 0.44 32.33 1.44
CA ARG A 128 0.93 32.55 2.81
C ARG A 128 1.89 31.46 3.29
N LEU A 129 1.56 30.18 3.09
CA LEU A 129 2.40 29.06 3.52
C LEU A 129 3.71 28.98 2.73
N SER A 130 3.69 29.28 1.43
CA SER A 130 4.88 29.21 0.58
C SER A 130 5.97 30.22 0.93
N LYS A 131 5.65 31.30 1.65
CA LYS A 131 6.63 32.27 2.16
C LYS A 131 7.64 31.66 3.15
N HIS A 132 7.28 30.54 3.77
CA HIS A 132 8.14 29.83 4.72
C HIS A 132 8.93 28.69 4.07
N TYR A 133 8.81 28.50 2.75
CA TYR A 133 9.54 27.49 2.00
C TYR A 133 10.77 28.12 1.35
N LYS A 134 11.81 27.32 1.07
CA LYS A 134 12.89 27.78 0.19
C LYS A 134 12.38 27.86 -1.25
N GLY A 135 12.72 28.95 -1.94
CA GLY A 135 12.32 29.21 -3.32
C GLY A 135 11.36 30.39 -3.46
N LYS A 136 10.86 30.61 -4.68
CA LYS A 136 9.92 31.71 -4.96
C LYS A 136 8.54 31.39 -4.35
N PRO A 137 7.94 32.29 -3.54
CA PRO A 137 6.59 32.12 -3.04
C PRO A 137 5.57 31.99 -4.18
N ASN A 138 4.49 31.27 -3.92
CA ASN A 138 3.35 31.19 -4.83
C ASN A 138 2.70 32.56 -5.00
N SER A 139 2.01 32.76 -6.12
CA SER A 139 1.35 33.99 -6.50
C SER A 139 -0.04 33.73 -7.08
N VAL A 140 -0.87 34.77 -7.14
CA VAL A 140 -2.13 34.71 -7.89
C VAL A 140 -1.84 34.33 -9.34
N GLY A 141 -2.64 33.41 -9.88
CA GLY A 141 -2.43 32.86 -11.21
C GLY A 141 -1.79 31.48 -11.23
N ASP A 142 -1.12 31.06 -10.15
CA ASP A 142 -0.52 29.73 -10.06
C ASP A 142 -1.58 28.62 -10.10
N TRP A 143 -1.26 27.53 -10.79
CA TRP A 143 -2.10 26.32 -10.82
C TRP A 143 -1.54 25.28 -9.86
N MET A 144 -2.29 24.96 -8.80
CA MET A 144 -1.84 24.06 -7.75
C MET A 144 -2.54 22.71 -7.86
N ALA A 145 -1.84 21.62 -7.55
CA ALA A 145 -2.47 20.31 -7.41
C ALA A 145 -3.53 20.32 -6.30
N VAL A 146 -4.57 19.52 -6.44
CA VAL A 146 -5.68 19.46 -5.50
C VAL A 146 -5.80 18.05 -4.93
N SER A 147 -5.78 17.96 -3.61
CA SER A 147 -5.95 16.70 -2.89
C SER A 147 -7.36 16.13 -3.05
N LYS A 148 -7.54 14.88 -2.58
CA LYS A 148 -8.87 14.26 -2.55
C LYS A 148 -9.89 15.06 -1.73
N ARG A 149 -9.45 15.78 -0.69
CA ARG A 149 -10.30 16.62 0.15
C ARG A 149 -10.51 18.03 -0.41
N LYS A 150 -10.20 18.23 -1.70
CA LYS A 150 -10.40 19.49 -2.42
C LYS A 150 -9.59 20.65 -1.84
N LYS A 151 -8.40 20.36 -1.32
CA LYS A 151 -7.47 21.38 -0.84
C LYS A 151 -6.29 21.48 -1.79
N ARG A 152 -5.87 22.72 -2.08
CA ARG A 152 -4.68 22.96 -2.88
C ARG A 152 -3.43 22.51 -2.11
N MET A 153 -2.56 21.77 -2.77
CA MET A 153 -1.19 21.56 -2.35
C MET A 153 -0.45 22.88 -2.39
N THR A 154 0.50 23.06 -1.46
CA THR A 154 1.24 24.33 -1.33
C THR A 154 2.54 24.31 -2.11
N ASN A 155 3.04 23.13 -2.46
CA ASN A 155 4.33 22.91 -3.10
C ASN A 155 4.23 22.04 -4.37
N VAL A 156 3.04 21.59 -4.75
CA VAL A 156 2.83 20.82 -5.98
C VAL A 156 2.02 21.68 -6.95
N LYS A 157 2.60 22.03 -8.09
CA LYS A 157 2.05 23.02 -9.02
C LYS A 157 2.37 22.71 -10.48
N VAL A 158 1.69 23.42 -11.38
CA VAL A 158 2.07 23.47 -12.79
C VAL A 158 3.12 24.55 -12.97
N GLN A 159 4.25 24.20 -13.58
CA GLN A 159 5.31 25.11 -13.97
C GLN A 159 5.78 24.73 -15.37
N ASN A 160 5.80 25.69 -16.30
CA ASN A 160 6.19 25.49 -17.70
C ASN A 160 5.46 24.30 -18.37
N GLY A 161 4.15 24.20 -18.15
CA GLY A 161 3.30 23.12 -18.70
C GLY A 161 3.50 21.74 -18.05
N LYS A 162 4.36 21.60 -17.05
CA LYS A 162 4.65 20.33 -16.36
C LYS A 162 4.18 20.36 -14.92
N MET A 163 3.74 19.21 -14.41
CA MET A 163 3.50 19.02 -12.98
C MET A 163 4.85 18.88 -12.26
N VAL A 164 5.07 19.71 -11.24
CA VAL A 164 6.28 19.70 -10.43
C VAL A 164 5.96 19.72 -8.95
N THR A 165 6.85 19.11 -8.15
CA THR A 165 6.91 19.30 -6.70
C THR A 165 8.11 20.18 -6.38
N ILE A 166 7.90 21.22 -5.59
CA ILE A 166 8.99 22.03 -5.03
C ILE A 166 9.28 21.49 -3.63
N GLY A 167 10.54 21.13 -3.37
CA GLY A 167 10.98 20.75 -2.02
C GLY A 167 10.88 21.94 -1.07
N LYS A 168 10.09 21.83 -0.01
CA LYS A 168 9.78 22.96 0.89
C LYS A 168 11.02 23.45 1.63
N ARG A 169 11.91 22.54 2.03
CA ARG A 169 13.17 22.87 2.71
C ARG A 169 14.33 23.10 1.74
N SER A 170 14.35 22.41 0.61
CA SER A 170 15.48 22.43 -0.33
C SER A 170 15.33 23.48 -1.43
N GLY A 171 14.11 23.86 -1.80
CA GLY A 171 13.80 24.70 -2.96
C GLY A 171 14.00 24.00 -4.30
N ARG A 172 14.40 22.72 -4.31
CA ARG A 172 14.61 21.93 -5.52
C ARG A 172 13.29 21.67 -6.23
N VAL A 173 13.33 21.70 -7.55
CA VAL A 173 12.17 21.42 -8.41
C VAL A 173 12.25 19.99 -8.93
N TYR A 174 11.23 19.20 -8.65
CA TYR A 174 11.13 17.79 -9.03
C TYR A 174 10.03 17.61 -10.08
N ASN A 175 10.39 17.08 -11.25
CA ASN A 175 9.41 16.72 -12.28
C ASN A 175 8.58 15.51 -11.83
N ILE A 176 7.26 15.60 -11.95
CA ILE A 176 6.37 14.51 -11.58
C ILE A 176 6.08 13.63 -12.81
N PRO A 177 6.44 12.33 -12.79
CA PRO A 177 6.01 11.40 -13.83
C PRO A 177 4.50 11.17 -13.73
N LEU A 178 3.76 11.53 -14.78
CA LEU A 178 2.31 11.31 -14.86
C LEU A 178 2.00 9.88 -15.33
N LEU A 179 0.95 9.29 -14.78
CA LEU A 179 0.60 7.88 -15.04
C LEU A 179 -0.14 7.68 -16.36
N ARG A 180 -1.01 8.62 -16.71
CA ARG A 180 -1.81 8.55 -17.93
C ARG A 180 -0.86 8.42 -19.13
N ASN A 181 -1.10 7.39 -19.97
CA ASN A 181 -0.32 6.98 -21.14
C ASN A 181 0.92 6.09 -20.90
N LYS A 182 1.17 5.60 -19.68
CA LYS A 182 2.21 4.59 -19.43
C LYS A 182 1.65 3.17 -19.56
N GLN A 183 2.03 2.43 -20.62
CA GLN A 183 1.50 1.10 -21.00
C GLN A 183 1.39 0.09 -19.85
N ILE A 184 2.34 0.08 -18.91
CA ILE A 184 2.40 -0.88 -17.79
C ILE A 184 1.20 -0.73 -16.82
N HIS A 185 0.51 0.42 -16.84
CA HIS A 185 -0.70 0.66 -16.05
C HIS A 185 -2.01 0.28 -16.77
N PHE A 186 -1.93 -0.32 -17.96
CA PHE A 186 -3.08 -0.70 -18.80
C PHE A 186 -3.28 -2.22 -18.91
N ILE A 187 -3.24 -2.92 -17.78
CA ILE A 187 -3.84 -4.25 -17.66
C ILE A 187 -5.29 -4.05 -17.17
N PRO A 188 -6.32 -4.27 -18.00
CA PRO A 188 -7.71 -3.95 -17.64
C PRO A 188 -8.17 -4.61 -16.33
N GLN A 189 -7.65 -5.78 -16.00
CA GLN A 189 -8.01 -6.50 -14.78
C GLN A 189 -7.27 -5.99 -13.53
N HIS A 190 -6.28 -5.11 -13.68
CA HIS A 190 -5.61 -4.40 -12.58
C HIS A 190 -6.16 -2.99 -12.38
N GLN A 191 -6.62 -2.36 -13.46
CA GLN A 191 -7.18 -1.01 -13.45
C GLN A 191 -8.27 -0.84 -12.40
N SER A 192 -8.17 0.25 -11.64
CA SER A 192 -9.06 0.58 -10.52
C SER A 192 -9.21 -0.47 -9.39
N ARG A 193 -8.54 -1.63 -9.45
CA ARG A 193 -8.62 -2.69 -8.43
C ARG A 193 -7.43 -2.69 -7.48
N LEU A 194 -6.27 -2.25 -7.93
CA LEU A 194 -5.06 -2.17 -7.12
C LEU A 194 -4.86 -0.74 -6.60
N GLU A 195 -4.35 -0.63 -5.37
CA GLU A 195 -3.69 0.59 -4.92
C GLU A 195 -2.28 0.66 -5.54
N CYS A 196 -1.76 1.87 -5.80
CA CYS A 196 -0.40 2.03 -6.36
C CYS A 196 0.66 1.31 -5.51
N THR A 197 0.51 1.36 -4.19
CA THR A 197 1.38 0.69 -3.22
C THR A 197 1.35 -0.83 -3.33
N ALA A 198 0.28 -1.45 -3.85
CA ALA A 198 0.25 -2.90 -4.04
C ALA A 198 1.32 -3.40 -5.02
N CYS A 199 1.65 -2.57 -6.02
CA CYS A 199 2.71 -2.88 -7.00
C CYS A 199 4.05 -2.24 -6.63
N HIS A 200 4.02 -1.00 -6.13
CA HIS A 200 5.21 -0.17 -5.94
C HIS A 200 5.85 -0.27 -4.55
N SER A 201 5.16 -0.80 -3.54
CA SER A 201 5.80 -1.06 -2.24
C SER A 201 6.74 -2.24 -2.35
N GLN A 202 8.04 -1.95 -2.27
CA GLN A 202 9.09 -2.96 -2.39
C GLN A 202 9.23 -3.82 -1.14
N SER A 203 8.86 -3.31 0.03
CA SER A 203 9.02 -4.04 1.28
C SER A 203 8.06 -3.57 2.36
N ILE A 204 7.82 -4.41 3.35
CA ILE A 204 7.22 -4.05 4.62
C ILE A 204 8.16 -4.44 5.74
N VAL A 205 8.04 -3.71 6.84
CA VAL A 205 8.66 -4.08 8.11
C VAL A 205 7.79 -5.12 8.81
N GLU A 206 8.38 -6.25 9.12
CA GLU A 206 7.87 -7.23 10.07
C GLU A 206 8.53 -6.94 11.42
N CYS A 207 7.72 -6.46 12.35
CA CYS A 207 8.16 -6.23 13.73
C CYS A 207 8.22 -7.59 14.42
N GLN A 208 9.43 -8.17 14.49
CA GLN A 208 9.65 -9.34 15.32
C GLN A 208 9.57 -8.89 16.78
N SER A 209 8.73 -9.55 17.57
CA SER A 209 8.62 -9.43 19.04
C SER A 209 8.77 -8.02 19.64
N CYS A 210 7.64 -7.37 19.94
CA CYS A 210 7.62 -6.29 20.95
C CYS A 210 7.00 -6.86 22.23
N HIS A 211 7.81 -7.33 23.16
CA HIS A 211 7.34 -7.67 24.50
C HIS A 211 7.16 -6.36 25.27
N ALA A 212 5.90 -6.00 25.51
CA ALA A 212 5.53 -4.89 26.38
C ALA A 212 4.85 -5.47 27.62
N SER A 213 5.53 -5.41 28.77
CA SER A 213 4.90 -5.66 30.06
C SER A 213 4.24 -4.37 30.53
N MET A 214 3.00 -4.44 31.01
CA MET A 214 2.29 -3.30 31.57
C MET A 214 1.71 -3.70 32.92
N LYS A 215 2.10 -3.02 34.00
CA LYS A 215 1.46 -3.15 35.31
C LYS A 215 0.39 -2.06 35.43
N LEU A 216 -0.89 -2.44 35.50
CA LEU A 216 -1.98 -1.47 35.65
C LEU A 216 -1.74 -0.61 36.91
N GLY A 217 -1.68 0.72 36.74
CA GLY A 217 -1.37 1.68 37.81
C GLY A 217 0.10 2.14 37.88
N GLN A 218 1.03 1.45 37.21
CA GLN A 218 2.44 1.84 37.07
C GLN A 218 2.89 1.50 35.64
N VAL A 219 2.81 2.46 34.72
CA VAL A 219 3.18 2.23 33.31
C VAL A 219 4.71 2.22 33.18
N GLU A 220 5.34 1.08 33.45
CA GLU A 220 6.72 0.81 33.03
C GLU A 220 6.71 0.04 31.71
N LEU A 221 7.00 0.71 30.59
CA LEU A 221 7.24 0.05 29.32
C LEU A 221 8.67 -0.51 29.32
N LYS A 222 8.87 -1.76 29.75
CA LYS A 222 10.16 -2.44 29.59
C LYS A 222 10.26 -3.07 28.21
N THR A 223 10.90 -2.39 27.26
CA THR A 223 11.33 -2.97 25.99
C THR A 223 12.65 -3.71 26.23
N SER A 224 12.58 -4.98 26.65
CA SER A 224 13.77 -5.71 27.11
C SER A 224 14.64 -6.30 25.99
N GLU A 225 14.22 -6.27 24.73
CA GLU A 225 14.95 -6.93 23.65
C GLU A 225 15.05 -6.05 22.40
N LYS A 226 16.28 -5.87 21.89
CA LYS A 226 16.53 -5.34 20.55
C LYS A 226 16.19 -6.45 19.55
N THR A 227 14.92 -6.58 19.22
CA THR A 227 14.50 -7.60 18.27
C THR A 227 14.85 -7.16 16.85
N PRO A 228 15.50 -8.01 16.03
CA PRO A 228 15.86 -7.63 14.68
C PRO A 228 14.62 -7.34 13.84
N ILE A 229 14.63 -6.20 13.16
CA ILE A 229 13.58 -5.87 12.18
C ILE A 229 13.77 -6.79 10.97
N LYS A 230 12.72 -7.52 10.60
CA LYS A 230 12.73 -8.31 9.37
C LYS A 230 12.05 -7.51 8.27
N ILE A 231 12.66 -7.51 7.10
CA ILE A 231 12.13 -6.86 5.92
C ILE A 231 11.72 -7.94 4.93
N GLN A 232 10.51 -7.82 4.41
CA GLN A 232 10.02 -8.79 3.43
C GLN A 232 9.04 -8.16 2.44
N GLN A 233 8.69 -8.93 1.40
CA GLN A 233 7.65 -8.53 0.47
C GLN A 233 6.31 -8.37 1.18
N PRO A 234 5.53 -7.32 0.84
CA PRO A 234 4.20 -7.15 1.40
C PRO A 234 3.26 -8.29 1.03
N TYR A 235 2.53 -8.79 2.02
CA TYR A 235 1.31 -9.54 1.77
C TYR A 235 0.25 -8.59 1.21
N LEU A 236 -0.79 -9.12 0.59
CA LEU A 236 -1.86 -8.34 0.00
C LEU A 236 -3.20 -8.68 0.64
N MET A 237 -4.05 -7.66 0.71
CA MET A 237 -5.42 -7.78 1.19
C MET A 237 -6.31 -6.77 0.48
N ILE A 238 -7.62 -6.83 0.69
CA ILE A 238 -8.49 -5.69 0.38
C ILE A 238 -8.28 -4.65 1.48
N GLY A 239 -7.75 -3.48 1.11
CA GLY A 239 -7.52 -2.36 2.02
C GLY A 239 -8.80 -1.56 2.32
N PRO A 240 -8.72 -0.54 3.19
CA PRO A 240 -9.87 0.26 3.63
C PRO A 240 -10.55 1.05 2.49
N ARG A 241 -9.87 1.20 1.34
CA ARG A 241 -10.42 1.84 0.14
C ARG A 241 -11.16 0.86 -0.78
N GLY A 242 -11.26 -0.41 -0.42
CA GLY A 242 -11.88 -1.46 -1.24
C GLY A 242 -11.02 -1.91 -2.43
N LYS A 243 -9.72 -1.59 -2.41
CA LYS A 243 -8.73 -1.97 -3.43
C LYS A 243 -7.69 -2.91 -2.82
N VAL A 244 -7.03 -3.70 -3.65
CA VAL A 244 -5.90 -4.52 -3.20
C VAL A 244 -4.78 -3.61 -2.73
N ALA A 245 -4.30 -3.83 -1.51
CA ALA A 245 -3.31 -2.99 -0.85
C ALA A 245 -2.32 -3.87 -0.07
N PRO A 246 -1.12 -3.36 0.21
CA PRO A 246 -0.18 -4.01 1.12
C PRO A 246 -0.82 -4.26 2.49
N MET A 247 -0.53 -5.43 3.03
CA MET A 247 -0.90 -5.91 4.35
C MET A 247 0.39 -6.20 5.13
N PHE A 248 0.39 -5.86 6.42
CA PHE A 248 1.43 -6.28 7.34
C PHE A 248 1.56 -7.81 7.39
N ALA A 249 2.79 -8.28 7.27
CA ALA A 249 3.19 -9.59 7.73
C ALA A 249 3.63 -9.43 9.18
N GLN A 250 2.68 -9.54 10.11
CA GLN A 250 2.98 -9.53 11.53
C GLN A 250 2.88 -10.96 12.04
N PRO A 251 3.81 -11.38 12.92
CA PRO A 251 3.75 -12.67 13.56
C PRO A 251 2.62 -12.69 14.60
N GLU A 252 2.44 -13.87 15.20
CA GLU A 252 1.58 -14.10 16.34
C GLU A 252 1.94 -13.19 17.54
N ARG A 253 0.91 -12.80 18.28
CA ARG A 253 0.90 -11.89 19.44
C ARG A 253 0.22 -12.52 20.66
N HIS A 254 1.00 -13.01 21.60
CA HIS A 254 0.45 -13.53 22.84
C HIS A 254 0.06 -12.41 23.80
N PHE A 255 -1.03 -12.60 24.54
CA PHE A 255 -1.37 -11.73 25.67
C PHE A 255 -1.52 -12.60 26.91
N SER A 256 -0.75 -12.28 27.95
CA SER A 256 -0.81 -12.94 29.25
C SER A 256 -1.07 -11.89 30.33
N MET A 257 -1.86 -12.26 31.33
CA MET A 257 -2.05 -11.52 32.56
C MET A 257 -1.28 -12.21 33.68
N LEU A 258 -0.89 -11.50 34.74
CA LEU A 258 -0.30 -12.14 35.91
C LEU A 258 -1.39 -12.41 36.94
N ASP A 259 -1.34 -13.57 37.59
CA ASP A 259 -2.15 -13.84 38.77
C ASP A 259 -1.63 -13.09 40.02
N GLU A 260 -2.32 -13.23 41.15
CA GLU A 260 -1.93 -12.59 42.42
C GLU A 260 -0.55 -13.03 42.93
N LYS A 261 -0.06 -14.19 42.49
CA LYS A 261 1.25 -14.75 42.84
C LYS A 261 2.33 -14.38 41.80
N GLY A 262 1.98 -13.63 40.75
CA GLY A 262 2.88 -13.23 39.68
C GLY A 262 3.07 -14.27 38.57
N ASN A 263 2.27 -15.34 38.52
CA ASN A 263 2.36 -16.35 37.45
C ASN A 263 1.62 -15.88 36.19
N PRO A 264 2.17 -16.12 34.99
CA PRO A 264 1.50 -15.77 33.74
C PRO A 264 0.32 -16.68 33.45
N ILE A 265 -0.87 -16.08 33.36
CA ILE A 265 -2.10 -16.65 32.83
C ILE A 265 -2.27 -16.19 31.39
N LEU A 266 -2.16 -17.12 30.44
CA LEU A 266 -2.43 -16.86 29.03
C LEU A 266 -3.89 -16.40 28.85
N ALA A 267 -4.08 -15.16 28.43
CA ALA A 267 -5.37 -14.52 28.21
C ALA A 267 -5.74 -14.51 26.71
N LEU A 268 -4.74 -14.50 25.83
CA LEU A 268 -4.84 -14.80 24.40
C LEU A 268 -3.68 -15.72 24.00
N GLY A 269 -4.01 -16.95 23.62
CA GLY A 269 -3.06 -17.92 23.09
C GLY A 269 -2.80 -17.78 21.60
N SER A 270 -1.81 -18.53 21.11
CA SER A 270 -1.37 -18.55 19.71
C SER A 270 -2.53 -18.82 18.74
N ILE A 271 -3.41 -19.75 19.12
CA ILE A 271 -4.53 -20.19 18.29
C ILE A 271 -5.88 -19.59 18.72
N GLY A 272 -5.90 -18.43 19.35
CA GLY A 272 -7.15 -17.68 19.60
C GLY A 272 -7.96 -18.17 20.79
N GLN A 273 -7.44 -19.19 21.49
CA GLN A 273 -7.80 -19.52 22.87
C GLN A 273 -7.78 -18.24 23.69
N HIS A 274 -8.87 -17.95 24.38
CA HIS A 274 -8.95 -16.79 25.23
C HIS A 274 -9.66 -17.11 26.52
N ARG A 275 -9.31 -16.36 27.57
CA ARG A 275 -9.94 -16.46 28.88
C ARG A 275 -10.76 -15.21 29.15
N GLY A 276 -12.06 -15.38 29.37
CA GLY A 276 -12.99 -14.29 29.70
C GLY A 276 -13.95 -13.93 28.56
N LYS A 277 -14.85 -12.97 28.83
CA LYS A 277 -15.80 -12.43 27.85
C LYS A 277 -15.32 -11.07 27.34
N TYR A 278 -15.16 -10.94 26.04
CA TYR A 278 -14.65 -9.71 25.41
C TYR A 278 -15.76 -9.05 24.59
N GLN A 279 -16.07 -7.77 24.88
CA GLN A 279 -17.23 -7.09 24.30
C GLN A 279 -17.09 -6.75 22.81
N LYS A 280 -15.88 -6.38 22.36
CA LYS A 280 -15.58 -5.99 20.97
C LYS A 280 -14.16 -6.40 20.59
N TRP A 281 -13.93 -7.70 20.38
CA TRP A 281 -12.62 -8.19 19.99
C TRP A 281 -12.57 -8.51 18.50
N HIS A 282 -11.84 -7.70 17.73
CA HIS A 282 -11.70 -7.86 16.27
C HIS A 282 -10.48 -8.69 15.86
N PHE A 283 -9.80 -9.32 16.82
CA PHE A 283 -8.66 -10.21 16.56
C PHE A 283 -9.07 -11.68 16.40
N THR A 284 -10.33 -12.03 16.67
CA THR A 284 -10.85 -13.40 16.61
C THR A 284 -11.91 -13.53 15.50
N ASN A 285 -11.75 -14.48 14.59
CA ASN A 285 -12.78 -14.85 13.60
C ASN A 285 -13.89 -15.72 14.25
N PRO A 286 -15.13 -15.71 13.74
CA PRO A 286 -16.21 -16.67 14.07
C PRO A 286 -15.80 -18.13 14.24
N ASP A 287 -14.77 -18.63 13.54
CA ASP A 287 -14.26 -20.01 13.69
C ASP A 287 -13.21 -20.18 14.82
N THR A 288 -13.14 -19.21 15.74
CA THR A 288 -12.47 -19.24 17.05
C THR A 288 -10.96 -19.48 17.13
N SER A 289 -10.23 -19.64 16.03
CA SER A 289 -8.87 -20.21 16.09
C SER A 289 -7.69 -19.36 15.58
N SER A 290 -7.93 -18.14 15.10
CA SER A 290 -6.81 -17.23 14.80
C SER A 290 -6.62 -16.27 15.95
N GLY A 291 -5.82 -16.70 16.92
CA GLY A 291 -5.25 -15.80 17.90
C GLY A 291 -4.25 -14.93 17.21
N SER A 292 -4.23 -13.67 17.60
CA SER A 292 -3.03 -12.86 17.60
C SER A 292 -2.39 -12.42 16.27
N ASN A 293 -2.90 -12.91 15.15
CA ASN A 293 -2.51 -12.50 13.82
C ASN A 293 -3.36 -11.31 13.34
N LEU A 294 -2.71 -10.19 13.03
CA LEU A 294 -3.38 -8.98 12.57
C LEU A 294 -3.33 -8.87 11.04
N ALA A 295 -4.49 -8.74 10.40
CA ALA A 295 -4.58 -8.26 9.03
C ALA A 295 -4.77 -6.74 9.03
N TYR A 296 -3.71 -6.00 8.68
CA TYR A 296 -3.76 -4.53 8.66
C TYR A 296 -3.08 -3.99 7.42
N SER A 297 -3.81 -3.16 6.67
CA SER A 297 -3.30 -2.50 5.48
C SER A 297 -2.59 -1.20 5.83
N LEU A 298 -1.43 -0.97 5.22
CA LEU A 298 -0.67 0.27 5.40
C LEU A 298 0.07 0.66 4.12
N ASN A 299 0.58 1.90 4.12
CA ASN A 299 1.61 2.33 3.19
C ASN A 299 2.98 2.29 3.91
N PRO A 300 3.91 1.41 3.50
CA PRO A 300 5.18 1.21 4.19
C PRO A 300 6.27 2.25 3.86
N HIS A 301 5.99 3.28 3.04
CA HIS A 301 7.02 4.25 2.59
C HIS A 301 8.27 3.56 2.01
N SER A 302 8.03 2.57 1.15
CA SER A 302 9.05 1.78 0.46
C SER A 302 8.79 1.79 -1.06
N THR A 303 8.32 2.92 -1.58
CA THR A 303 7.88 3.05 -2.97
C THR A 303 9.09 2.99 -3.89
N GLY A 304 9.09 2.04 -4.82
CA GLY A 304 10.17 1.87 -5.80
C GLY A 304 9.74 2.12 -7.24
N THR A 305 10.75 2.29 -8.10
CA THR A 305 10.57 2.26 -9.56
C THR A 305 10.35 0.84 -10.09
N LYS A 306 10.92 -0.15 -9.41
CA LYS A 306 10.75 -1.58 -9.72
C LYS A 306 9.54 -2.12 -8.98
N VAL A 307 8.59 -2.69 -9.73
CA VAL A 307 7.38 -3.31 -9.19
C VAL A 307 7.61 -4.81 -8.95
N ARG A 308 6.78 -5.42 -8.11
CA ARG A 308 6.80 -6.87 -7.84
C ARG A 308 6.51 -7.69 -9.09
N SER A 309 7.10 -8.89 -9.19
CA SER A 309 6.88 -9.78 -10.33
C SER A 309 5.44 -10.34 -10.37
N CYS A 310 5.03 -10.87 -11.52
CA CYS A 310 3.72 -11.49 -11.68
C CYS A 310 3.56 -12.69 -10.72
N GLU A 311 4.59 -13.53 -10.59
CA GLU A 311 4.63 -14.71 -9.71
C GLU A 311 4.43 -14.32 -8.24
N SER A 312 5.02 -13.21 -7.80
CA SER A 312 4.87 -12.73 -6.43
C SER A 312 3.41 -12.46 -6.05
N CYS A 313 2.56 -12.04 -7.00
CA CYS A 313 1.13 -11.85 -6.76
C CYS A 313 0.29 -13.10 -7.05
N HIS A 314 0.60 -13.79 -8.15
CA HIS A 314 -0.28 -14.78 -8.75
C HIS A 314 0.08 -16.22 -8.42
N LEU A 315 1.25 -16.46 -7.81
CA LEU A 315 1.74 -17.81 -7.48
C LEU A 315 2.21 -17.93 -6.02
N SER A 316 2.31 -16.83 -5.27
CA SER A 316 2.74 -16.87 -3.86
C SER A 316 1.56 -17.03 -2.90
N PRO A 317 1.48 -18.15 -2.15
CA PRO A 317 0.47 -18.30 -1.10
C PRO A 317 0.68 -17.30 0.05
N GLU A 318 1.94 -16.95 0.35
CA GLU A 318 2.29 -15.96 1.37
C GLU A 318 1.70 -14.60 1.04
N THR A 319 1.88 -14.13 -0.20
CA THR A 319 1.33 -12.86 -0.67
C THR A 319 -0.20 -12.82 -0.59
N LEU A 320 -0.86 -13.95 -0.81
CA LEU A 320 -2.33 -14.06 -0.68
C LEU A 320 -2.81 -14.14 0.77
N GLY A 321 -1.89 -14.20 1.74
CA GLY A 321 -2.20 -14.36 3.15
C GLY A 321 -2.58 -15.78 3.53
N LEU A 322 -2.27 -16.79 2.70
CA LEU A 322 -2.51 -18.20 3.01
C LEU A 322 -1.46 -18.78 3.97
N GLY A 323 -0.34 -18.06 4.14
CA GLY A 323 0.83 -18.52 4.90
C GLY A 323 1.87 -19.22 4.04
N LYS A 324 2.92 -19.74 4.67
CA LYS A 324 4.03 -20.40 3.98
C LYS A 324 3.72 -21.87 3.73
N GLY A 325 3.91 -22.34 2.50
CA GLY A 325 3.70 -23.74 2.19
C GLY A 325 3.54 -24.05 0.71
N ASP A 326 3.29 -25.33 0.43
CA ASP A 326 3.08 -25.83 -0.93
C ASP A 326 1.61 -25.73 -1.31
N LEU A 327 1.33 -24.92 -2.31
CA LEU A 327 -0.01 -24.73 -2.84
C LEU A 327 -0.35 -25.84 -3.83
N LYS A 328 -1.38 -26.63 -3.53
CA LYS A 328 -1.90 -27.68 -4.39
C LYS A 328 -3.25 -27.25 -4.95
N ILE A 329 -3.31 -26.97 -6.24
CA ILE A 329 -4.53 -26.56 -6.94
C ILE A 329 -5.20 -27.79 -7.54
N GLY A 330 -6.47 -28.00 -7.22
CA GLY A 330 -7.26 -29.07 -7.79
C GLY A 330 -7.53 -28.84 -9.28
N ALA A 331 -7.74 -29.93 -10.03
CA ALA A 331 -7.88 -29.91 -11.49
C ALA A 331 -8.93 -28.91 -12.02
N ASN A 332 -10.01 -28.68 -11.27
CA ASN A 332 -11.12 -27.82 -11.68
C ASN A 332 -10.99 -26.37 -11.18
N ASN A 333 -9.94 -26.03 -10.41
CA ASN A 333 -9.66 -24.68 -9.88
C ASN A 333 -10.89 -24.00 -9.26
N THR A 334 -11.66 -24.77 -8.48
CA THR A 334 -12.89 -24.31 -7.83
C THR A 334 -12.65 -23.88 -6.38
N GLY A 335 -11.42 -23.97 -5.87
CA GLY A 335 -11.12 -23.79 -4.45
C GLY A 335 -11.59 -24.93 -3.55
N LYS A 336 -12.44 -25.85 -4.02
CA LYS A 336 -12.98 -26.97 -3.21
C LYS A 336 -11.92 -28.01 -2.88
N ASN A 337 -11.09 -28.34 -3.87
CA ASN A 337 -10.03 -29.33 -3.78
C ASN A 337 -8.63 -28.68 -3.70
N ASP A 338 -8.60 -27.35 -3.59
CA ASP A 338 -7.34 -26.63 -3.44
C ASP A 338 -6.92 -26.74 -1.97
N SER A 339 -5.63 -26.89 -1.73
CA SER A 339 -5.07 -27.00 -0.38
C SER A 339 -3.71 -26.33 -0.30
N LEU A 340 -3.35 -25.90 0.90
CA LEU A 340 -2.00 -25.47 1.23
C LEU A 340 -1.44 -26.48 2.22
N VAL A 341 -0.25 -27.01 1.95
CA VAL A 341 0.50 -27.82 2.91
C VAL A 341 1.50 -26.90 3.59
N PRO A 342 1.34 -26.56 4.89
CA PRO A 342 2.22 -25.63 5.57
C PRO A 342 3.68 -26.12 5.59
N LEU A 343 4.62 -25.17 5.48
CA LEU A 343 6.04 -25.46 5.65
C LEU A 343 6.37 -25.71 7.14
N ASN A 344 5.80 -24.90 8.03
CA ASN A 344 5.85 -25.14 9.47
C ASN A 344 4.69 -26.06 9.89
N ARG A 345 5.02 -27.29 10.31
CA ARG A 345 4.05 -28.29 10.78
C ARG A 345 4.02 -28.47 12.29
N LEU A 346 4.61 -27.56 13.06
CA LEU A 346 4.61 -27.63 14.52
C LEU A 346 3.17 -27.64 15.04
N ASP A 347 2.38 -26.66 14.61
CA ASP A 347 0.99 -26.52 15.05
C ASP A 347 0.11 -27.69 14.65
N GLU A 348 0.35 -28.26 13.46
CA GLU A 348 -0.33 -29.47 12.99
C GLU A 348 0.00 -30.66 13.89
N LYS A 349 1.30 -30.86 14.21
CA LYS A 349 1.77 -31.94 15.08
C LYS A 349 1.27 -31.81 16.51
N THR A 350 1.18 -30.59 17.04
CA THR A 350 0.63 -30.32 18.37
C THR A 350 -0.89 -30.22 18.38
N GLN A 351 -1.54 -30.46 17.24
CA GLN A 351 -3.00 -30.31 17.06
C GLN A 351 -3.52 -28.92 17.45
N ALA A 352 -2.67 -27.91 17.37
CA ALA A 352 -2.99 -26.52 17.68
C ALA A 352 -3.69 -25.84 16.49
N SER A 353 -3.23 -26.07 15.27
CA SER A 353 -3.82 -25.49 14.05
C SER A 353 -3.48 -26.33 12.83
N VAL A 354 -4.36 -26.31 11.83
CA VAL A 354 -4.09 -26.89 10.49
C VAL A 354 -3.50 -25.85 9.51
N PHE A 355 -3.39 -24.59 9.94
CA PHE A 355 -2.89 -23.49 9.14
C PHE A 355 -1.47 -23.10 9.55
N ASP A 356 -0.74 -22.49 8.63
CA ASP A 356 0.54 -21.87 8.93
C ASP A 356 0.37 -20.72 9.95
N PRO A 357 1.28 -20.54 10.92
CA PRO A 357 1.23 -19.47 11.92
C PRO A 357 1.11 -18.05 11.36
N GLN A 358 1.52 -17.81 10.11
CA GLN A 358 1.40 -16.48 9.50
C GLN A 358 0.14 -16.33 8.64
N ALA A 359 -0.67 -17.38 8.49
CA ALA A 359 -1.88 -17.35 7.69
C ALA A 359 -2.88 -16.29 8.20
N LYS A 360 -3.47 -15.57 7.26
CA LYS A 360 -4.47 -14.52 7.48
C LYS A 360 -5.83 -14.94 6.91
N VAL A 361 -5.85 -15.94 6.02
CA VAL A 361 -7.06 -16.47 5.39
C VAL A 361 -6.85 -17.92 4.98
N SER A 362 -7.90 -18.74 5.04
CA SER A 362 -7.86 -20.10 4.49
C SER A 362 -7.97 -20.09 2.97
N ILE A 363 -7.62 -21.21 2.31
CA ILE A 363 -7.82 -21.36 0.86
C ILE A 363 -9.30 -21.25 0.46
N ARG A 364 -10.22 -21.50 1.41
CA ARG A 364 -11.67 -21.34 1.25
C ARG A 364 -12.15 -19.91 1.49
N GLY A 365 -11.24 -18.97 1.76
CA GLY A 365 -11.57 -17.57 2.01
C GLY A 365 -12.15 -17.30 3.40
N GLU A 366 -12.05 -18.25 4.34
CA GLU A 366 -12.42 -18.03 5.73
C GLU A 366 -11.37 -17.12 6.36
N VAL A 367 -11.82 -15.99 6.90
CA VAL A 367 -10.93 -14.99 7.48
C VAL A 367 -10.27 -15.58 8.71
N LEU A 368 -8.96 -15.77 8.72
CA LEU A 368 -8.27 -16.19 9.94
C LEU A 368 -7.96 -14.92 10.75
N ALA A 369 -7.27 -13.97 10.14
CA ALA A 369 -6.93 -12.70 10.78
C ALA A 369 -7.92 -11.58 10.42
N GLY A 370 -8.61 -11.06 11.44
CA GLY A 370 -9.50 -9.92 11.30
C GLY A 370 -8.77 -8.58 11.09
N SER A 371 -9.51 -7.60 10.58
CA SER A 371 -9.07 -6.21 10.51
C SER A 371 -10.07 -5.28 11.18
N HIS A 372 -9.57 -4.30 11.92
CA HIS A 372 -10.40 -3.23 12.47
C HIS A 372 -10.49 -2.02 11.51
N GLN A 373 -9.79 -2.06 10.38
CA GLN A 373 -9.94 -1.04 9.35
C GLN A 373 -11.24 -1.29 8.59
N LEU A 374 -12.14 -0.31 8.60
CA LEU A 374 -13.46 -0.45 7.97
C LEU A 374 -13.29 -0.84 6.49
N LYS A 375 -14.00 -1.87 6.03
CA LYS A 375 -13.93 -2.50 4.69
C LYS A 375 -12.67 -3.29 4.38
N ALA A 376 -11.62 -3.20 5.20
CA ALA A 376 -10.41 -3.98 4.97
C ALA A 376 -10.64 -5.43 5.39
N ARG A 377 -10.14 -6.37 4.58
CA ARG A 377 -10.25 -7.81 4.85
C ARG A 377 -9.23 -8.59 4.01
N PRO A 378 -8.86 -9.80 4.42
CA PRO A 378 -8.23 -10.76 3.52
C PRO A 378 -9.10 -11.07 2.28
N PHE A 379 -8.49 -11.74 1.30
CA PHE A 379 -9.19 -12.14 0.08
C PHE A 379 -10.26 -13.20 0.36
N ASN A 380 -11.37 -13.18 -0.38
CA ASN A 380 -12.31 -14.29 -0.36
C ASN A 380 -11.88 -15.38 -1.36
N GLN A 381 -12.52 -16.55 -1.30
CA GLN A 381 -12.20 -17.68 -2.18
C GLN A 381 -12.24 -17.34 -3.68
N LYS A 382 -13.26 -16.59 -4.11
CA LYS A 382 -13.42 -16.21 -5.53
C LYS A 382 -12.27 -15.32 -5.99
N GLU A 383 -11.79 -14.43 -5.13
CA GLU A 383 -10.63 -13.58 -5.39
C GLU A 383 -9.34 -14.40 -5.46
N ILE A 384 -9.12 -15.31 -4.49
CA ILE A 384 -7.96 -16.22 -4.44
C ILE A 384 -7.87 -17.06 -5.73
N ILE A 385 -8.96 -17.77 -6.09
CA ILE A 385 -9.04 -18.57 -7.32
C ILE A 385 -8.74 -17.72 -8.55
N ARG A 386 -9.34 -16.52 -8.63
CA ARG A 386 -9.15 -15.64 -9.79
C ARG A 386 -7.70 -15.18 -9.92
N ILE A 387 -7.03 -14.89 -8.81
CA ILE A 387 -5.62 -14.48 -8.79
C ILE A 387 -4.73 -15.65 -9.22
N LEU A 388 -4.92 -16.83 -8.61
CA LEU A 388 -4.13 -18.03 -8.89
C LEU A 388 -4.32 -18.58 -10.30
N ARG A 389 -5.53 -18.44 -10.88
CA ARG A 389 -5.83 -18.88 -12.24
C ARG A 389 -4.91 -18.22 -13.28
N VAL A 390 -4.56 -16.95 -13.09
CA VAL A 390 -3.62 -16.24 -13.97
C VAL A 390 -2.21 -16.82 -13.84
N GLY A 391 -1.87 -17.39 -12.68
CA GLY A 391 -0.60 -18.05 -12.42
C GLY A 391 -0.20 -19.10 -13.46
N ASN A 392 -1.18 -19.85 -14.00
CA ASN A 392 -0.96 -20.86 -15.03
C ASN A 392 -0.48 -20.29 -16.38
N CYS A 393 -0.71 -19.00 -16.63
CA CYS A 393 -0.29 -18.33 -17.86
C CYS A 393 1.14 -17.76 -17.75
N ILE A 394 1.60 -17.44 -16.53
CA ILE A 394 2.83 -16.68 -16.30
C ILE A 394 4.10 -17.35 -16.85
N PRO A 395 4.30 -18.69 -16.75
CA PRO A 395 5.51 -19.32 -17.27
C PRO A 395 5.77 -19.10 -18.78
N CYS A 396 4.71 -18.81 -19.54
CA CYS A 396 4.81 -18.49 -20.97
C CYS A 396 4.54 -17.00 -21.27
N HIS A 397 3.87 -16.29 -20.35
CA HIS A 397 3.45 -14.91 -20.48
C HIS A 397 3.90 -14.11 -19.25
N ASP A 398 5.17 -13.73 -19.20
CA ASP A 398 5.81 -13.13 -18.02
C ASP A 398 5.90 -11.59 -18.11
N ARG A 399 5.39 -10.98 -19.18
CA ARG A 399 5.52 -9.53 -19.45
C ARG A 399 4.22 -8.78 -19.23
N TYR A 400 4.30 -7.60 -18.62
CA TYR A 400 3.12 -6.73 -18.44
C TYR A 400 2.43 -6.32 -19.74
N GLY A 401 3.18 -6.20 -20.83
CA GLY A 401 2.66 -5.82 -22.14
C GLY A 401 2.04 -6.97 -22.93
N ASP A 402 1.96 -8.17 -22.36
CA ASP A 402 1.50 -9.34 -23.10
C ASP A 402 0.01 -9.22 -23.48
N ARG A 403 -0.30 -9.56 -24.74
CA ARG A 403 -1.62 -9.29 -25.32
C ARG A 403 -2.72 -10.10 -24.65
N ILE A 404 -2.36 -11.23 -24.04
CA ILE A 404 -3.28 -12.10 -23.31
C ILE A 404 -3.99 -11.39 -22.16
N TYR A 405 -3.40 -10.31 -21.63
CA TYR A 405 -3.97 -9.57 -20.52
C TYR A 405 -5.01 -8.53 -20.97
N GLN A 406 -5.03 -8.14 -22.24
CA GLN A 406 -5.99 -7.15 -22.73
C GLN A 406 -7.42 -7.69 -22.72
N ASP A 407 -7.61 -8.96 -23.06
CA ASP A 407 -8.89 -9.66 -22.91
C ASP A 407 -8.67 -11.06 -22.32
N ILE A 408 -8.55 -11.10 -20.99
CA ILE A 408 -8.30 -12.35 -20.27
C ILE A 408 -9.41 -13.39 -20.47
N LYS A 409 -10.65 -12.97 -20.78
CA LYS A 409 -11.76 -13.92 -20.98
C LYS A 409 -11.56 -14.65 -22.31
N LYS A 410 -11.26 -13.90 -23.37
CA LYS A 410 -10.91 -14.48 -24.67
C LYS A 410 -9.66 -15.37 -24.56
N SER A 411 -8.66 -14.93 -23.81
CA SER A 411 -7.45 -15.74 -23.58
C SER A 411 -7.73 -17.02 -22.82
N TYR A 412 -8.64 -17.04 -21.83
CA TYR A 412 -9.05 -18.28 -21.19
C TYR A 412 -9.82 -19.22 -22.12
N ALA A 413 -10.65 -18.67 -23.02
CA ALA A 413 -11.32 -19.49 -24.03
C ALA A 413 -10.29 -20.15 -24.95
N PHE A 414 -9.30 -19.40 -25.44
CA PHE A 414 -8.21 -19.96 -26.25
C PHE A 414 -7.36 -20.97 -25.47
N ALA A 415 -7.00 -20.66 -24.22
CA ALA A 415 -6.20 -21.57 -23.39
C ALA A 415 -6.85 -22.94 -23.17
N SER A 416 -8.17 -23.04 -23.34
CA SER A 416 -8.93 -24.28 -23.22
C SER A 416 -8.94 -25.15 -24.49
N THR A 417 -8.50 -24.63 -25.64
CA THR A 417 -8.51 -25.35 -26.92
C THR A 417 -7.38 -26.37 -27.04
N LEU A 418 -7.54 -27.35 -27.95
CA LEU A 418 -6.48 -28.31 -28.28
C LEU A 418 -5.26 -27.61 -28.90
N GLU A 419 -5.50 -26.61 -29.75
CA GLU A 419 -4.45 -25.80 -30.40
C GLU A 419 -3.50 -25.19 -29.37
N HIS A 420 -4.04 -24.56 -28.31
CA HIS A 420 -3.20 -23.98 -27.27
C HIS A 420 -2.42 -25.05 -26.49
N ARG A 421 -3.02 -26.23 -26.24
CA ARG A 421 -2.32 -27.35 -25.57
C ARG A 421 -1.16 -27.86 -26.42
N GLN A 422 -1.38 -28.04 -27.71
CA GLN A 422 -0.34 -28.43 -28.67
C GLN A 422 0.79 -27.39 -28.71
N LEU A 423 0.46 -26.09 -28.76
CA LEU A 423 1.46 -25.02 -28.70
C LEU A 423 2.28 -25.08 -27.40
N ARG A 424 1.61 -25.29 -26.26
CA ARG A 424 2.28 -25.44 -24.96
C ARG A 424 3.24 -26.63 -24.96
N GLU A 425 2.81 -27.79 -25.44
CA GLU A 425 3.65 -29.00 -25.51
C GLU A 425 4.86 -28.78 -26.42
N GLN A 426 4.67 -28.15 -27.59
CA GLN A 426 5.76 -27.79 -28.49
C GLN A 426 6.80 -26.87 -27.81
N ILE A 427 6.35 -25.83 -27.10
CA ILE A 427 7.24 -24.90 -26.39
C ILE A 427 7.99 -25.61 -25.25
N LEU A 428 7.30 -26.45 -24.47
CA LEU A 428 7.94 -27.17 -23.36
C LEU A 428 8.95 -28.21 -23.86
N ASN A 429 8.64 -28.93 -24.93
CA ASN A 429 9.54 -29.93 -25.52
C ASN A 429 10.75 -29.28 -26.19
N SER A 430 10.57 -28.15 -26.89
CA SER A 430 11.69 -27.40 -27.49
C SER A 430 12.66 -26.80 -26.47
N ARG A 431 12.18 -26.42 -25.28
CA ARG A 431 13.03 -25.93 -24.18
C ARG A 431 13.84 -27.03 -23.50
N GLN A 432 13.45 -28.30 -23.61
CA GLN A 432 14.22 -29.43 -23.08
C GLN A 432 15.42 -29.81 -23.97
N ILE A 433 15.52 -29.24 -25.18
CA ILE A 433 16.54 -29.59 -26.19
C ILE A 433 17.68 -28.54 -26.24
N GLN A 434 17.58 -27.42 -25.52
CA GLN A 434 18.68 -26.46 -25.41
C GLN A 434 19.41 -26.64 -24.06
N PRO A 435 20.71 -27.05 -24.08
CA PRO A 435 21.52 -27.24 -22.87
C PRO A 435 21.84 -25.93 -22.15
#